data_AF-A0A6N8WPN7-F1
#
_entry.id   AF-A0A6N8WPN7-F1
#
_cell.length_a   1.000
_cell.length_b   1.000
_cell.length_c   1.000
_cell.angle_alpha   90.00
_cell.angle_beta   90.00
_cell.angle_gamma   90.00
#
_symmetry.space_group_name_H-M   'P 1'
#
loop_
_entity.id
_entity.type
_entity.pdbx_description
1 polymer ?
#
loop_
_entity_poly.entity_id
_entity_poly.type
_entity_poly.pdbx_seq_one_letter_code
_entity_poly.pdbx_strand_id
1 'polypeptide(L)'
;MNHGRALASHRAGALLVAMLAASVSGSAAASLQQPGGGGDDGPAVEVVHTVGCAERRGGDDWWLVRGAEPEPTEVGVFDVLEVDAAKSRPLGDHEFRLIGVPEFLGAEALLRAADRALFTEPDQVNATGELRDGRTVLVKALLIDAEPPPRLNLLAVVGLADTCGTD
;
A
#
# COMPACT_ATOMS: atom_id res chain seq x y z
N MET A 1 -44.47 8.07 -46.96
CA MET A 1 -45.92 8.30 -47.18
C MET A 1 -46.66 7.02 -46.83
N ASN A 2 -47.59 7.13 -45.87
CA ASN A 2 -48.47 6.08 -45.37
C ASN A 2 -49.20 5.33 -46.48
N HIS A 3 -49.51 4.05 -46.26
CA HIS A 3 -50.76 3.29 -46.52
C HIS A 3 -50.49 1.91 -45.87
N GLY A 4 -51.32 1.23 -45.08
CA GLY A 4 -52.74 1.31 -44.74
C GLY A 4 -53.04 -0.05 -44.06
N ARG A 5 -53.85 -0.01 -43.00
CA ARG A 5 -54.19 -1.12 -42.09
C ARG A 5 -54.86 -2.32 -42.78
N ALA A 6 -54.69 -3.51 -42.20
CA ALA A 6 -55.67 -4.60 -42.27
C ALA A 6 -55.96 -5.12 -40.84
N LEU A 7 -57.23 -4.99 -40.43
CA LEU A 7 -57.84 -5.53 -39.23
C LEU A 7 -58.83 -6.61 -39.68
N ALA A 8 -58.79 -7.78 -39.06
CA ALA A 8 -59.87 -8.77 -38.99
C ALA A 8 -59.42 -9.88 -38.03
N SER A 9 -60.21 -10.52 -37.18
CA SER A 9 -61.63 -10.40 -36.82
C SER A 9 -61.95 -11.65 -35.99
N HIS A 10 -62.54 -11.47 -34.79
CA HIS A 10 -63.52 -12.38 -34.13
C HIS A 10 -63.09 -13.82 -33.76
N ARG A 11 -63.57 -14.51 -32.72
CA ARG A 11 -64.41 -14.24 -31.54
C ARG A 11 -64.34 -15.51 -30.67
N ALA A 12 -64.60 -15.33 -29.38
CA ALA A 12 -65.36 -16.22 -28.50
C ALA A 12 -64.84 -17.65 -28.20
N GLY A 13 -64.37 -17.81 -26.96
CA GLY A 13 -65.15 -18.52 -25.94
C GLY A 13 -65.08 -20.05 -25.92
N ALA A 14 -64.33 -20.58 -24.94
CA ALA A 14 -64.73 -21.79 -24.20
C ALA A 14 -64.11 -21.74 -22.80
N LEU A 15 -64.97 -21.85 -21.80
CA LEU A 15 -64.71 -21.92 -20.37
C LEU A 15 -64.82 -23.41 -19.97
N LEU A 16 -63.89 -23.93 -19.15
CA LEU A 16 -64.08 -24.88 -18.03
C LEU A 16 -62.72 -25.55 -17.70
N VAL A 17 -62.10 -25.27 -16.54
CA VAL A 17 -62.27 -25.86 -15.19
C VAL A 17 -61.36 -27.09 -14.95
N ALA A 18 -60.35 -26.84 -14.10
CA ALA A 18 -59.77 -27.62 -13.00
C ALA A 18 -59.23 -29.06 -13.22
N MET A 19 -57.98 -29.31 -12.82
CA MET A 19 -57.63 -29.90 -11.50
C MET A 19 -56.21 -30.52 -11.48
N LEU A 20 -55.51 -30.21 -10.38
CA LEU A 20 -54.54 -31.01 -9.62
C LEU A 20 -53.20 -31.49 -10.20
N ALA A 21 -52.17 -31.01 -9.49
CA ALA A 21 -51.04 -31.73 -8.90
C ALA A 21 -49.91 -32.23 -9.81
N ALA A 22 -48.76 -31.56 -9.68
CA ALA A 22 -47.46 -32.19 -9.86
C ALA A 22 -46.42 -31.56 -8.91
N SER A 23 -46.13 -32.31 -7.85
CA SER A 23 -44.82 -32.50 -7.22
C SER A 23 -43.97 -31.27 -6.87
N VAL A 24 -43.94 -30.96 -5.57
CA VAL A 24 -42.75 -30.46 -4.88
C VAL A 24 -41.59 -31.43 -5.12
N SER A 25 -40.59 -30.99 -5.87
CA SER A 25 -39.23 -31.54 -5.81
C SER A 25 -38.31 -30.36 -5.61
N GLY A 26 -38.27 -29.90 -4.35
CA GLY A 26 -37.30 -28.92 -3.88
C GLY A 26 -35.93 -29.57 -3.82
N SER A 27 -35.23 -29.61 -4.95
CA SER A 27 -33.78 -29.73 -4.94
C SER A 27 -33.24 -28.37 -4.55
N ALA A 28 -33.09 -28.14 -3.24
CA ALA A 28 -32.18 -27.13 -2.74
C ALA A 28 -30.78 -27.55 -3.20
N ALA A 29 -30.36 -27.05 -4.36
CA ALA A 29 -28.94 -26.93 -4.63
C ALA A 29 -28.42 -25.97 -3.56
N ALA A 30 -27.91 -26.53 -2.48
CA ALA A 30 -26.99 -25.84 -1.62
C ALA A 30 -25.82 -25.45 -2.52
N SER A 31 -25.90 -24.25 -3.10
CA SER A 31 -24.73 -23.53 -3.56
C SER A 31 -23.85 -23.45 -2.33
N LEU A 32 -22.86 -24.32 -2.27
CA LEU A 32 -21.68 -24.12 -1.44
C LEU A 32 -21.17 -22.74 -1.85
N GLN A 33 -21.55 -21.70 -1.09
CA GLN A 33 -20.79 -20.47 -1.05
C GLN A 33 -19.42 -20.92 -0.57
N GLN A 34 -18.50 -21.12 -1.53
CA GLN A 34 -17.09 -21.23 -1.22
C GLN A 34 -16.72 -19.99 -0.41
N PRO A 35 -16.10 -20.14 0.76
CA PRO A 35 -15.54 -19.01 1.49
C PRO A 35 -14.65 -18.25 0.52
N GLY A 36 -14.83 -16.93 0.50
CA GLY A 36 -14.40 -16.03 -0.56
C GLY A 36 -13.03 -16.35 -1.12
N GLY A 37 -12.94 -16.36 -2.45
CA GLY A 37 -11.66 -16.22 -3.11
C GLY A 37 -10.98 -14.99 -2.53
N GLY A 38 -9.84 -15.19 -1.88
CA GLY A 38 -8.92 -14.10 -1.60
C GLY A 38 -8.51 -13.54 -2.96
N GLY A 39 -9.13 -12.42 -3.33
CA GLY A 39 -8.65 -11.60 -4.41
C GLY A 39 -7.21 -11.22 -4.08
N ASP A 40 -6.34 -11.44 -5.04
CA ASP A 40 -4.95 -10.99 -5.01
C ASP A 40 -4.93 -9.46 -5.22
N ASP A 41 -5.69 -8.72 -4.40
CA ASP A 41 -5.95 -7.28 -4.55
C ASP A 41 -4.79 -6.42 -4.02
N GLY A 42 -3.58 -6.99 -3.98
CA GLY A 42 -2.37 -6.31 -3.50
C GLY A 42 -2.46 -5.80 -2.05
N PRO A 43 -1.45 -5.04 -1.60
CA PRO A 43 -1.54 -4.34 -0.32
C PRO A 43 -2.64 -3.28 -0.36
N ALA A 44 -3.39 -3.13 0.74
CA ALA A 44 -4.43 -2.09 0.86
C ALA A 44 -3.89 -0.64 0.79
N VAL A 45 -2.57 -0.48 0.84
CA VAL A 45 -1.85 0.80 0.80
C VAL A 45 -0.69 0.64 -0.17
N GLU A 46 -0.50 1.61 -1.08
CA GLU A 46 0.53 1.52 -2.11
C GLU A 46 1.93 1.45 -1.49
N VAL A 47 2.73 0.51 -2.00
CA VAL A 47 4.15 0.41 -1.70
C VAL A 47 4.88 1.25 -2.72
N VAL A 48 5.66 2.21 -2.24
CA VAL A 48 6.42 3.14 -3.07
C VAL A 48 7.89 3.08 -2.72
N HIS A 49 8.74 3.50 -3.66
CA HIS A 49 10.10 3.93 -3.37
C HIS A 49 10.28 5.42 -3.67
N THR A 50 11.17 6.06 -2.93
CA THR A 50 11.57 7.45 -3.20
C THR A 50 12.96 7.72 -2.63
N VAL A 51 13.62 8.75 -3.16
CA VAL A 51 14.91 9.26 -2.70
C VAL A 51 14.69 10.61 -2.05
N GLY A 52 15.35 10.86 -0.91
CA GLY A 52 15.29 12.15 -0.23
C GLY A 52 16.35 12.28 0.85
N CYS A 53 16.28 13.38 1.60
CA CYS A 53 17.15 13.64 2.74
C CYS A 53 16.47 13.19 4.03
N ALA A 54 17.16 12.37 4.80
CA ALA A 54 16.75 12.07 6.17
C ALA A 54 17.02 13.28 7.07
N GLU A 55 16.00 13.78 7.74
CA GLU A 55 16.08 14.91 8.66
C GLU A 55 15.41 14.56 10.01
N ARG A 56 16.08 14.89 11.11
CA ARG A 56 15.49 14.77 12.45
C ARG A 56 14.90 16.10 12.91
N ARG A 57 13.57 16.18 13.03
CA ARG A 57 12.83 17.38 13.43
C ARG A 57 12.38 17.33 14.89
N GLY A 58 13.30 17.60 15.81
CA GLY A 58 13.00 17.62 17.25
C GLY A 58 12.72 16.22 17.84
N GLY A 59 13.13 15.99 19.09
CA GLY A 59 12.94 14.71 19.76
C GLY A 59 13.35 13.50 18.90
N ASP A 60 12.42 12.57 18.70
CA ASP A 60 12.56 11.35 17.91
C ASP A 60 11.78 11.39 16.57
N ASP A 61 11.33 12.58 16.13
CA ASP A 61 10.60 12.74 14.88
C ASP A 61 11.55 12.76 13.68
N TRP A 62 11.30 11.86 12.72
CA TRP A 62 12.09 11.72 11.50
C TRP A 62 11.26 12.05 10.26
N TRP A 63 11.94 12.64 9.29
CA TRP A 63 11.34 13.13 8.06
C TRP A 63 12.22 12.76 6.87
N LEU A 64 11.57 12.53 5.73
CA LEU A 64 12.22 12.56 4.42
C LEU A 64 11.87 13.90 3.79
N VAL A 65 12.85 14.79 3.66
CA VAL A 65 12.71 16.12 3.05
C VAL A 65 13.41 16.15 1.70
N ARG A 66 13.03 17.10 0.83
CA ARG A 66 13.49 17.13 -0.56
C ARG A 66 13.29 15.77 -1.27
N GLY A 67 12.20 15.10 -0.92
CA GLY A 67 11.83 13.80 -1.47
C GLY A 67 11.47 13.96 -2.95
N ALA A 68 11.97 13.06 -3.79
CA ALA A 68 11.48 12.92 -5.14
C ALA A 68 10.02 12.41 -5.14
N GLU A 69 9.31 12.61 -6.25
CA GLU A 69 7.98 12.02 -6.46
C GLU A 69 8.04 10.51 -6.17
N PRO A 70 7.22 9.97 -5.26
CA PRO A 70 7.20 8.54 -4.99
C PRO A 70 6.75 7.74 -6.22
N GLU A 71 7.42 6.63 -6.48
CA GLU A 71 7.05 5.72 -7.56
C GLU A 71 6.56 4.38 -6.98
N PRO A 72 5.48 3.80 -7.52
CA PRO A 72 5.01 2.49 -7.10
C PRO A 72 6.10 1.42 -7.30
N THR A 73 6.20 0.49 -6.36
CA THR A 73 7.18 -0.61 -6.39
C THR A 73 6.61 -1.85 -5.71
N GLU A 74 7.26 -3.00 -5.91
CA GLU A 74 6.89 -4.24 -5.23
C GLU A 74 7.48 -4.31 -3.82
N VAL A 75 6.82 -5.07 -2.94
CA VAL A 75 7.35 -5.42 -1.62
C VAL A 75 8.67 -6.19 -1.73
N GLY A 76 9.54 -6.06 -0.73
CA GLY A 76 10.81 -6.79 -0.67
C GLY A 76 12.03 -5.89 -0.49
N VAL A 77 13.22 -6.46 -0.64
CA VAL A 77 14.49 -5.74 -0.54
C VAL A 77 14.82 -5.03 -1.85
N PHE A 78 15.71 -4.04 -1.80
CA PHE A 78 16.29 -3.45 -3.01
C PHE A 78 17.32 -4.38 -3.64
N ASP A 79 17.33 -4.46 -4.96
CA ASP A 79 18.43 -5.02 -5.72
C ASP A 79 19.52 -3.95 -6.01
N VAL A 80 20.68 -4.41 -6.49
CA VAL A 80 21.84 -3.54 -6.75
C VAL A 80 21.55 -2.53 -7.86
N LEU A 81 20.75 -2.89 -8.86
CA LEU A 81 20.42 -2.01 -9.99
C LEU A 81 19.46 -0.90 -9.55
N GLU A 82 18.49 -1.20 -8.69
CA GLU A 82 17.61 -0.21 -8.06
C GLU A 82 18.42 0.81 -7.25
N VAL A 83 19.37 0.34 -6.44
CA VAL A 83 20.25 1.21 -5.65
C VAL A 83 21.16 2.06 -6.55
N ASP A 84 21.74 1.48 -7.58
CA ASP A 84 22.62 2.21 -8.51
C ASP A 84 21.86 3.27 -9.31
N ALA A 85 20.64 2.97 -9.76
CA ALA A 85 19.78 3.95 -10.43
C ALA A 85 19.45 5.12 -9.48
N ALA A 86 19.13 4.82 -8.22
CA ALA A 86 18.76 5.83 -7.22
C ALA A 86 19.89 6.83 -6.90
N LYS A 87 21.17 6.44 -6.99
CA LYS A 87 22.31 7.34 -6.75
C LYS A 87 22.34 8.56 -7.67
N SER A 88 21.74 8.44 -8.86
CA SER A 88 21.69 9.49 -9.88
C SER A 88 20.35 10.21 -9.96
N ARG A 89 19.37 9.77 -9.16
CA ARG A 89 18.02 10.34 -9.17
C ARG A 89 18.04 11.75 -8.57
N PRO A 90 17.48 12.76 -9.25
CA PRO A 90 17.33 14.09 -8.68
C PRO A 90 16.45 14.07 -7.42
N LEU A 91 16.79 14.94 -6.47
CA LEU A 91 15.91 15.25 -5.34
C LEU A 91 14.69 16.05 -5.83
N GLY A 92 13.63 16.05 -5.02
CA GLY A 92 12.41 16.81 -5.28
C GLY A 92 12.12 17.83 -4.17
N ASP A 93 10.85 18.19 -4.03
CA ASP A 93 10.34 19.17 -3.06
C ASP A 93 9.31 18.58 -2.09
N HIS A 94 9.08 17.25 -2.13
CA HIS A 94 8.16 16.59 -1.22
C HIS A 94 8.75 16.47 0.18
N GLU A 95 7.87 16.47 1.18
CA GLU A 95 8.19 16.16 2.56
C GLU A 95 7.26 15.07 3.09
N PHE A 96 7.85 14.05 3.73
CA PHE A 96 7.12 12.96 4.34
C PHE A 96 7.56 12.75 5.79
N ARG A 97 6.59 12.55 6.69
CA ARG A 97 6.92 12.09 8.04
C ARG A 97 7.22 10.59 8.00
N LEU A 98 8.33 10.19 8.60
CA LEU A 98 8.76 8.80 8.66
C LEU A 98 8.20 8.11 9.92
N ILE A 99 7.64 6.93 9.74
CA ILE A 99 7.21 6.02 10.81
C ILE A 99 7.83 4.63 10.58
N GLY A 100 7.86 3.78 11.60
CA GLY A 100 8.59 2.49 11.52
C GLY A 100 10.11 2.64 11.54
N VAL A 101 10.61 3.72 12.14
CA VAL A 101 12.02 4.14 12.06
C VAL A 101 13.04 3.31 12.87
N PRO A 102 12.75 2.77 14.08
CA PRO A 102 13.79 2.30 15.00
C PRO A 102 14.80 1.29 14.43
N GLU A 103 14.40 0.40 13.53
CA GLU A 103 15.27 -0.62 12.91
C GLU A 103 16.29 -0.06 11.90
N PHE A 104 16.05 1.16 11.41
CA PHE A 104 16.92 1.86 10.47
C PHE A 104 17.86 2.86 11.17
N LEU A 105 17.71 3.06 12.47
CA LEU A 105 18.61 3.87 13.30
C LEU A 105 19.83 3.04 13.73
N GLY A 106 20.74 3.67 14.48
CA GLY A 106 21.83 2.96 15.18
C GLY A 106 21.34 2.24 16.44
N ALA A 107 22.17 1.31 16.94
CA ALA A 107 21.88 0.46 18.10
C ALA A 107 21.38 1.24 19.33
N GLU A 108 22.06 2.34 19.69
CA GLU A 108 21.71 3.14 20.87
C GLU A 108 20.37 3.86 20.71
N ALA A 109 20.03 4.27 19.50
CA ALA A 109 18.76 4.92 19.23
C ALA A 109 17.62 3.90 19.19
N LEU A 110 17.87 2.70 18.64
CA LEU A 110 16.92 1.59 18.66
C LEU A 110 16.58 1.16 20.09
N LEU A 111 17.58 1.05 20.97
CA LEU A 111 17.38 0.63 22.37
C LEU A 111 16.61 1.65 23.21
N ARG A 112 16.71 2.95 22.88
CA ARG A 112 15.91 4.00 23.51
C ARG A 112 14.44 3.98 23.10
N ALA A 113 14.12 3.35 21.97
CA ALA A 113 12.74 3.27 21.48
C ALA A 113 11.94 2.20 22.24
N ALA A 114 10.74 2.57 22.70
CA ALA A 114 9.71 1.67 23.22
C ALA A 114 10.20 0.64 24.25
N ASP A 115 11.02 1.08 25.21
CA ASP A 115 11.58 0.27 26.31
C ASP A 115 12.37 -0.98 25.87
N ARG A 116 12.85 -1.04 24.62
CA ARG A 116 13.59 -2.20 24.08
C ARG A 116 14.84 -2.56 24.89
N ALA A 117 15.48 -1.58 25.52
CA ALA A 117 16.59 -1.80 26.45
C ALA A 117 16.25 -2.75 27.62
N LEU A 118 14.98 -2.97 27.95
CA LEU A 118 14.58 -3.94 28.97
C LEU A 118 14.72 -5.41 28.53
N PHE A 119 14.83 -5.66 27.22
CA PHE A 119 14.74 -7.00 26.64
C PHE A 119 15.83 -7.29 25.59
N THR A 120 16.72 -6.34 25.30
CA THR A 120 17.71 -6.47 24.23
C THR A 120 18.98 -5.72 24.58
N GLU A 121 20.12 -6.42 24.50
CA GLU A 121 21.45 -5.82 24.65
C GLU A 121 21.96 -5.22 23.32
N PRO A 122 22.88 -4.24 23.33
CA PRO A 122 23.35 -3.56 22.11
C PRO A 122 23.95 -4.48 21.04
N ASP A 123 24.54 -5.61 21.41
CA ASP A 123 25.09 -6.59 20.48
C ASP A 123 24.03 -7.51 19.86
N GLN A 124 22.79 -7.47 20.36
CA GLN A 124 21.66 -8.28 19.91
C GLN A 124 20.66 -7.52 19.03
N VAL A 125 20.87 -6.22 18.82
CA VAL A 125 19.95 -5.39 18.04
C VAL A 125 20.18 -5.56 16.53
N ASN A 126 19.09 -5.70 15.78
CA ASN A 126 19.11 -5.58 14.33
C ASN A 126 18.87 -4.11 13.95
N ALA A 127 19.97 -3.34 13.89
CA ALA A 127 19.96 -1.91 13.60
C ALA A 127 20.90 -1.63 12.42
N THR A 128 20.39 -1.11 11.31
CA THR A 128 21.21 -0.89 10.11
C THR A 128 22.03 0.39 10.18
N GLY A 129 21.60 1.39 10.95
CA GLY A 129 22.24 2.70 10.99
C GLY A 129 22.13 3.50 9.70
N GLU A 130 21.26 3.09 8.77
CA GLU A 130 21.14 3.73 7.46
C GLU A 130 20.49 5.12 7.54
N LEU A 131 19.50 5.30 8.42
CA LEU A 131 18.82 6.56 8.63
C LEU A 131 19.63 7.44 9.61
N ARG A 132 20.33 8.43 9.04
CA ARG A 132 21.15 9.43 9.76
C ARG A 132 20.75 10.83 9.32
N ASP A 133 20.78 11.75 10.27
CA ASP A 133 20.42 13.15 10.01
C ASP A 133 21.34 13.77 8.95
N GLY A 134 20.73 14.44 7.97
CA GLY A 134 21.42 15.04 6.83
C GLY A 134 21.85 14.05 5.75
N ARG A 135 21.51 12.77 5.82
CA ARG A 135 21.93 11.74 4.84
C ARG A 135 20.97 11.66 3.65
N THR A 136 21.48 11.46 2.43
CA THR A 136 20.64 11.06 1.29
C THR A 136 20.31 9.58 1.42
N VAL A 137 19.03 9.23 1.36
CA VAL A 137 18.54 7.85 1.48
C VAL A 137 17.58 7.51 0.35
N LEU A 138 17.62 6.26 -0.08
CA LEU A 138 16.56 5.58 -0.81
C LEU A 138 15.70 4.83 0.19
N VAL A 139 14.38 5.00 0.12
CA VAL A 139 13.43 4.33 1.00
C VAL A 139 12.41 3.55 0.19
N LYS A 140 12.01 2.39 0.70
CA LYS A 140 10.80 1.66 0.29
C LYS A 140 9.82 1.71 1.46
N ALA A 141 8.58 2.07 1.20
CA ALA A 141 7.61 2.37 2.25
C ALA A 141 6.16 2.17 1.81
N LEU A 142 5.26 2.03 2.78
CA LEU A 142 3.83 2.22 2.55
C LEU A 142 3.52 3.71 2.57
N LEU A 143 2.92 4.23 1.50
CA LEU A 143 2.51 5.63 1.39
C LEU A 143 1.13 5.85 2.04
N ILE A 144 1.08 6.67 3.07
CA ILE A 144 -0.15 7.01 3.79
C ILE A 144 -0.42 8.51 3.62
N ASP A 145 -1.33 8.86 2.71
CA ASP A 145 -1.59 10.23 2.27
C ASP A 145 -3.01 10.74 2.61
N ALA A 146 -3.79 9.93 3.34
CA ALA A 146 -5.16 10.26 3.72
C ALA A 146 -5.29 11.55 4.56
N GLU A 147 -4.25 11.94 5.29
CA GLU A 147 -4.21 13.17 6.10
C GLU A 147 -2.80 13.82 6.01
N PRO A 148 -2.70 15.16 5.89
CA PRO A 148 -1.42 15.84 5.90
C PRO A 148 -0.83 15.95 7.33
N PRO A 149 0.52 15.91 7.47
CA PRO A 149 1.50 15.65 6.42
C PRO A 149 1.49 14.19 5.96
N PRO A 150 1.75 13.90 4.68
CA PRO A 150 1.82 12.52 4.19
C PRO A 150 2.91 11.76 4.94
N ARG A 151 2.69 10.45 5.14
CA ARG A 151 3.57 9.59 5.93
C ARG A 151 4.10 8.44 5.11
N LEU A 152 5.35 8.06 5.39
CA LEU A 152 5.98 6.85 4.87
C LEU A 152 6.23 5.89 6.02
N ASN A 153 5.56 4.73 6.01
CA ASN A 153 5.91 3.64 6.90
C ASN A 153 7.03 2.82 6.27
N LEU A 154 8.22 2.93 6.86
CA LEU A 154 9.45 2.38 6.28
C LEU A 154 9.42 0.85 6.26
N LEU A 155 9.80 0.28 5.12
CA LEU A 155 9.99 -1.15 4.90
C LEU A 155 11.46 -1.48 4.63
N ALA A 156 12.17 -0.58 3.95
CA ALA A 156 13.61 -0.67 3.72
C ALA A 156 14.22 0.73 3.57
N VAL A 157 15.46 0.88 4.02
CA VAL A 157 16.24 2.12 3.89
C VAL A 157 17.66 1.76 3.45
N VAL A 158 18.15 2.44 2.42
CA VAL A 158 19.53 2.36 1.96
C VAL A 158 20.11 3.77 1.89
N GLY A 159 21.21 4.02 2.58
CA GLY A 159 21.94 5.28 2.44
C GLY A 159 22.69 5.36 1.12
N LEU A 160 22.47 6.46 0.39
CA LEU A 160 23.10 6.70 -0.91
C LEU A 160 24.34 7.60 -0.80
N ALA A 161 24.30 8.60 0.09
CA ALA A 161 25.40 9.53 0.33
C ALA A 161 25.34 10.05 1.78
N ASP A 162 26.50 10.24 2.42
CA ASP A 162 26.59 10.71 3.81
C ASP A 162 26.06 12.13 4.04
N THR A 163 25.98 12.92 2.96
CA THR A 163 25.45 14.28 2.98
C THR A 163 24.39 14.42 1.91
N CYS A 164 23.25 15.00 2.27
CA CYS A 164 22.24 15.43 1.33
C CYS A 164 22.68 16.78 0.78
N GLY A 165 23.16 16.77 -0.47
CA GLY A 165 23.84 17.89 -1.12
C GLY A 165 23.20 19.24 -0.80
N THR A 166 24.01 20.27 -0.63
CA THR A 166 23.51 21.65 -0.67
C THR A 166 23.23 21.98 -2.12
N ASP A 167 22.02 22.44 -2.42
CA ASP A 167 21.71 23.01 -3.73
C ASP A 167 22.69 24.14 -4.11
#